data_AF-A0A528N6Z4-F1
#
_entry.id   AF-A0A528N6Z4-F1
#
_cell.length_a   1.000
_cell.length_b   1.000
_cell.length_c   1.000
_cell.angle_alpha   90.00
_cell.angle_beta   90.00
_cell.angle_gamma   90.00
#
_symmetry.space_group_name_H-M   'P 1'
#
loop_
_entity.id
_entity.type
_entity.pdbx_description
1 polymer ?
#
loop_
_entity_poly.entity_id
_entity_poly.type
_entity_poly.pdbx_seq_one_letter_code
_entity_poly.pdbx_strand_id
1 'polypeptide(L)'
;IFLVRIGDVADLEIVAQALRFQEYMRARGMMIDFVVVNEQASSYVQDLQRAVETLCENSRLRGKELGPRQHIFALRRDLMDEATYKTLLATARVVLHTRNGTIFDQIERAEAAALQARDALQPAGAAALR
;
A
#
# COMPACT_ATOMS: atom_id res chain seq x y z
N ILE A 1 -0.26 0.92 -8.82
CA ILE A 1 -0.57 0.06 -7.66
C ILE A 1 -0.20 0.78 -6.38
N PHE A 2 -1.11 0.78 -5.40
CA PHE A 2 -0.86 1.08 -3.99
C PHE A 2 -0.91 -0.24 -3.22
N LEU A 3 0.24 -0.67 -2.71
CA LEU A 3 0.44 -1.93 -2.03
C LEU A 3 0.57 -1.72 -0.51
N VAL A 4 -0.12 -2.54 0.27
CA VAL A 4 0.03 -2.66 1.73
C VAL A 4 0.43 -4.08 2.10
N ARG A 5 1.49 -4.21 2.88
CA ARG A 5 2.01 -5.47 3.39
C ARG A 5 1.67 -5.63 4.87
N ILE A 6 0.97 -6.71 5.21
CA ILE A 6 0.50 -7.01 6.56
C ILE A 6 0.94 -8.42 6.97
N GLY A 7 1.38 -8.60 8.22
CA GLY A 7 1.78 -9.90 8.76
C GLY A 7 1.14 -10.24 10.10
N ASP A 8 0.28 -9.38 10.63
CA ASP A 8 -0.34 -9.54 11.94
C ASP A 8 -1.77 -8.98 11.94
N VAL A 9 -2.69 -9.65 12.65
CA VAL A 9 -4.09 -9.23 12.83
C VAL A 9 -4.19 -7.95 13.65
N ALA A 10 -3.23 -7.70 14.55
CA ALA A 10 -3.17 -6.47 15.33
C ALA A 10 -3.07 -5.20 14.46
N ASP A 11 -2.58 -5.35 13.22
CA ASP A 11 -2.34 -4.24 12.31
C ASP A 11 -3.51 -3.97 11.34
N LEU A 12 -4.65 -4.67 11.46
CA LEU A 12 -5.77 -4.56 10.52
C LEU A 12 -6.33 -3.15 10.38
N GLU A 13 -6.22 -2.31 11.43
CA GLU A 13 -6.67 -0.92 11.36
C GLU A 13 -5.88 -0.10 10.32
N ILE A 14 -4.58 -0.40 10.11
CA ILE A 14 -3.76 0.25 9.07
C ILE A 14 -4.31 -0.10 7.69
N VAL A 15 -4.72 -1.35 7.47
CA VAL A 15 -5.36 -1.77 6.20
C VAL A 15 -6.71 -1.08 6.02
N ALA A 16 -7.51 -0.97 7.09
CA ALA A 16 -8.79 -0.26 7.05
C ALA A 16 -8.61 1.23 6.71
N GLN A 17 -7.60 1.90 7.28
CA GLN A 17 -7.24 3.28 6.94
C GLN A 17 -6.83 3.42 5.47
N ALA A 18 -5.99 2.52 4.96
CA ALA A 18 -5.55 2.55 3.57
C ALA A 18 -6.71 2.31 2.58
N LEU A 19 -7.68 1.46 2.93
CA LEU A 19 -8.91 1.28 2.16
C LEU A 19 -9.76 2.56 2.11
N ARG A 20 -9.87 3.30 3.23
CA ARG A 20 -10.56 4.61 3.25
C ARG A 20 -9.86 5.62 2.35
N PHE A 21 -8.53 5.60 2.29
CA PHE A 21 -7.76 6.43 1.36
C PHE A 21 -8.03 6.06 -0.11
N GLN A 22 -8.07 4.76 -0.44
CA GLN A 22 -8.45 4.30 -1.78
C GLN A 22 -9.84 4.81 -2.18
N GLU A 23 -10.82 4.73 -1.27
CA GLU A 23 -12.17 5.24 -1.49
C GLU A 23 -12.18 6.75 -1.75
N TYR A 24 -11.41 7.51 -0.98
CA TYR A 24 -11.23 8.95 -1.19
C TYR A 24 -10.60 9.26 -2.56
N MET A 25 -9.54 8.56 -2.96
CA MET A 25 -8.90 8.73 -4.28
C MET A 25 -9.90 8.47 -5.41
N ARG A 26 -10.71 7.41 -5.30
CA ARG A 26 -11.75 7.10 -6.29
C ARG A 26 -12.81 8.21 -6.36
N ALA A 27 -13.26 8.73 -5.23
CA ALA A 27 -14.20 9.86 -5.19
C ALA A 27 -13.63 11.13 -5.84
N ARG A 28 -12.30 11.26 -5.88
CA ARG A 28 -11.57 12.32 -6.60
C ARG A 28 -11.26 11.98 -8.07
N GLY A 29 -11.83 10.91 -8.62
CA GLY A 29 -11.63 10.50 -10.02
C GLY A 29 -10.33 9.74 -10.27
N MET A 30 -9.56 9.41 -9.23
CA MET A 30 -8.32 8.62 -9.36
C MET A 30 -8.62 7.14 -9.14
N MET A 31 -8.57 6.35 -10.22
CA MET A 31 -8.64 4.90 -10.12
C MET A 31 -7.25 4.31 -9.89
N ILE A 32 -7.08 3.59 -8.79
CA ILE A 32 -5.83 2.92 -8.43
C ILE A 32 -6.11 1.46 -8.07
N ASP A 33 -5.21 0.57 -8.47
CA ASP A 33 -5.18 -0.79 -7.95
C ASP A 33 -4.63 -0.77 -6.52
N PHE A 34 -5.51 -1.07 -5.56
CA PHE A 34 -5.16 -1.26 -4.16
C PHE A 34 -4.98 -2.73 -3.87
N VAL A 35 -3.80 -3.09 -3.36
CA VAL A 35 -3.40 -4.47 -3.14
C VAL A 35 -2.97 -4.63 -1.68
N VAL A 36 -3.54 -5.62 -1.00
CA VAL A 36 -3.09 -6.05 0.33
C VAL A 36 -2.40 -7.39 0.18
N VAL A 37 -1.14 -7.50 0.62
CA VAL A 37 -0.41 -8.76 0.66
C VAL A 37 -0.30 -9.21 2.10
N ASN A 38 -0.85 -10.38 2.39
CA ASN A 38 -0.64 -11.11 3.62
C ASN A 38 0.74 -11.81 3.58
N GLU A 39 1.65 -11.41 4.45
CA GLU A 39 3.02 -11.91 4.59
C GLU A 39 3.21 -12.80 5.81
N GLN A 40 2.12 -13.17 6.48
CA GLN A 40 2.19 -14.07 7.63
C GLN A 40 2.70 -15.46 7.18
N ALA A 41 3.61 -16.04 7.97
CA ALA A 41 4.28 -17.30 7.63
C ALA A 41 3.80 -18.51 8.47
N SER A 42 2.90 -18.32 9.43
CA SER A 42 2.58 -19.32 10.47
C SER A 42 1.16 -19.90 10.39
N SER A 43 0.83 -20.83 11.29
CA SER A 43 -0.45 -21.55 11.38
C SER A 43 -1.71 -20.68 11.49
N TYR A 44 -1.59 -19.36 11.71
CA TYR A 44 -2.71 -18.41 11.79
C TYR A 44 -2.96 -17.61 10.49
N VAL A 45 -2.27 -17.94 9.39
CA VAL A 45 -2.44 -17.29 8.06
C VAL A 45 -3.90 -17.22 7.63
N GLN A 46 -4.69 -18.27 7.92
CA GLN A 46 -6.09 -18.32 7.51
C GLN A 46 -6.95 -17.23 8.17
N ASP A 47 -6.68 -16.90 9.43
CA ASP A 47 -7.48 -15.93 10.17
C ASP A 47 -7.19 -14.51 9.68
N LEU A 48 -5.91 -14.16 9.52
CA LEU A 48 -5.53 -12.88 8.94
C LEU A 48 -6.03 -12.76 7.50
N GLN A 49 -5.90 -13.81 6.70
CA GLN A 49 -6.36 -13.80 5.31
C GLN A 49 -7.87 -13.53 5.24
N ARG A 50 -8.68 -14.25 6.02
CA ARG A 50 -10.14 -14.04 6.08
C ARG A 50 -10.49 -12.62 6.53
N ALA A 51 -9.78 -12.08 7.53
CA ALA A 51 -10.02 -10.73 8.01
C ALA A 51 -9.70 -9.67 6.93
N VAL A 52 -8.59 -9.83 6.21
CA VAL A 52 -8.21 -8.96 5.08
C VAL A 52 -9.24 -9.05 3.95
N GLU A 53 -9.64 -10.27 3.57
CA GLU A 53 -10.66 -10.50 2.54
C GLU A 53 -11.99 -9.83 2.92
N THR A 54 -12.44 -10.02 4.15
CA THR A 54 -13.67 -9.40 4.68
C THR A 54 -13.61 -7.87 4.62
N LEU A 55 -12.48 -7.26 5.03
CA LEU A 55 -12.30 -5.81 4.92
C LEU A 55 -12.35 -5.33 3.46
N CYS A 56 -11.70 -6.07 2.56
CA CYS A 56 -11.68 -5.76 1.14
C CYS A 56 -13.07 -5.90 0.50
N GLU A 57 -13.81 -6.97 0.79
CA GLU A 57 -15.17 -7.20 0.31
C GLU A 57 -16.14 -6.12 0.80
N ASN A 58 -16.10 -5.80 2.09
CA ASN A 58 -16.90 -4.72 2.66
C ASN A 58 -16.57 -3.38 2.00
N SER A 59 -15.29 -3.11 1.74
CA SER A 59 -14.90 -1.92 0.98
C SER A 59 -15.44 -1.94 -0.45
N ARG A 60 -15.42 -3.10 -1.14
CA ARG A 60 -15.98 -3.22 -2.50
C ARG A 60 -17.48 -2.95 -2.56
N LEU A 61 -18.24 -3.42 -1.57
CA LEU A 61 -19.70 -3.32 -1.52
C LEU A 61 -20.24 -1.93 -1.15
N ARG A 62 -19.47 -1.12 -0.40
CA ARG A 62 -19.91 0.23 0.03
C ARG A 62 -20.06 1.24 -1.11
N GLY A 63 -19.44 1.02 -2.27
CA GLY A 63 -19.50 1.94 -3.41
C GLY A 63 -20.67 1.67 -4.34
N LYS A 64 -21.84 2.27 -4.09
CA LYS A 64 -23.02 2.11 -4.97
C LYS A 64 -23.03 3.07 -6.17
N GLU A 65 -22.34 4.21 -6.09
CA GLU A 65 -22.44 5.28 -7.10
C GLU A 65 -21.61 5.07 -8.38
N LEU A 66 -20.61 4.18 -8.35
CA LEU A 66 -19.65 3.99 -9.45
C LEU A 66 -19.50 2.51 -9.88
N GLY A 67 -20.48 1.65 -9.57
CA GLY A 67 -20.43 0.22 -9.85
C GLY A 67 -19.39 -0.57 -9.01
N PRO A 68 -19.22 -1.88 -9.28
CA PRO A 68 -18.31 -2.74 -8.51
C PRO A 68 -16.87 -2.19 -8.47
N ARG A 69 -16.26 -2.14 -7.28
CA ARG A 69 -14.87 -1.71 -7.09
C ARG A 69 -13.89 -2.81 -7.50
N GLN A 70 -13.62 -2.92 -8.80
CA GLN A 70 -12.75 -3.96 -9.39
C GLN A 70 -11.25 -3.82 -9.05
N HIS A 71 -10.84 -2.74 -8.38
CA HIS A 71 -9.43 -2.40 -8.13
C HIS A 71 -8.97 -2.62 -6.68
N ILE A 72 -9.55 -3.61 -5.98
CA ILE A 72 -9.17 -3.98 -4.61
C ILE A 72 -8.84 -5.47 -4.59
N PHE A 73 -7.60 -5.82 -4.26
CA PHE A 73 -7.08 -7.18 -4.30
C PHE A 73 -6.50 -7.58 -2.93
N ALA A 74 -6.87 -8.77 -2.45
CA ALA A 74 -6.28 -9.39 -1.27
C ALA A 74 -5.47 -10.60 -1.74
N LEU A 75 -4.17 -10.59 -1.48
CA LEU A 75 -3.20 -11.57 -1.99
C LEU A 75 -2.43 -12.20 -0.84
N ARG A 76 -1.92 -13.41 -1.09
CA ARG A 76 -1.13 -14.20 -0.16
C ARG A 76 0.32 -14.29 -0.64
N ARG A 77 1.28 -13.94 0.22
CA ARG A 77 2.71 -14.02 -0.10
C ARG A 77 3.14 -15.47 -0.34
N ASP A 78 2.65 -16.42 0.44
CA ASP A 78 3.07 -17.83 0.38
C ASP A 78 2.63 -18.56 -0.89
N LEU A 79 1.65 -18.01 -1.61
CA LEU A 79 1.18 -18.52 -2.91
C LEU A 79 1.91 -17.88 -4.11
N MET A 80 2.89 -17.00 -3.86
CA MET A 80 3.66 -16.33 -4.91
C MET A 80 5.10 -16.83 -4.91
N ASP A 81 5.65 -17.04 -6.10
CA ASP A 81 7.10 -17.14 -6.23
C ASP A 81 7.78 -15.78 -5.96
N GLU A 82 9.08 -15.83 -5.73
CA GLU A 82 9.87 -14.65 -5.39
C GLU A 82 9.90 -13.61 -6.52
N ALA A 83 9.91 -14.06 -7.77
CA ALA A 83 9.92 -13.19 -8.94
C ALA A 83 8.61 -12.40 -9.09
N THR A 84 7.46 -13.05 -8.92
CA THR A 84 6.15 -12.40 -8.96
C THR A 84 6.02 -11.38 -7.83
N TYR A 85 6.42 -11.75 -6.61
CA TYR A 85 6.34 -10.84 -5.47
C TYR A 85 7.24 -9.60 -5.66
N LYS A 86 8.48 -9.78 -6.12
CA LYS A 86 9.38 -8.67 -6.46
C LYS A 86 8.83 -7.79 -7.57
N THR A 87 8.21 -8.39 -8.59
CA THR A 87 7.59 -7.63 -9.69
C THR A 87 6.42 -6.79 -9.19
N LEU A 88 5.59 -7.33 -8.29
CA LEU A 88 4.51 -6.57 -7.65
C LEU A 88 5.06 -5.37 -6.85
N LEU A 89 6.12 -5.58 -6.07
CA LEU A 89 6.78 -4.48 -5.34
C LEU A 89 7.36 -3.43 -6.28
N ALA A 90 8.05 -3.84 -7.35
CA ALA A 90 8.71 -2.93 -8.28
C ALA A 90 7.72 -2.09 -9.11
N THR A 91 6.53 -2.63 -9.39
CA THR A 91 5.48 -1.94 -10.16
C THR A 91 4.59 -1.05 -9.27
N ALA A 92 4.65 -1.21 -7.95
CA ALA A 92 3.91 -0.39 -7.02
C ALA A 92 4.54 1.01 -6.88
N ARG A 93 3.70 2.04 -6.98
CA ARG A 93 4.13 3.45 -6.77
C ARG A 93 4.16 3.81 -5.29
N VAL A 94 3.38 3.10 -4.48
CA VAL A 94 3.34 3.22 -3.03
C VAL A 94 3.39 1.81 -2.45
N VAL A 95 4.31 1.59 -1.52
CA VAL A 95 4.44 0.34 -0.76
C VAL A 95 4.51 0.69 0.71
N LEU A 96 3.49 0.28 1.47
CA LEU A 96 3.46 0.40 2.92
C LEU A 96 3.65 -0.97 3.55
N HIS A 97 4.26 -0.99 4.73
CA HIS A 97 4.31 -2.18 5.57
C HIS A 97 3.78 -1.81 6.95
N THR A 98 2.85 -2.59 7.48
CA THR A 98 2.22 -2.29 8.78
C THR A 98 3.20 -2.20 9.95
N ARG A 99 4.34 -2.89 9.88
CA ARG A 99 5.40 -2.84 10.90
C ARG A 99 6.30 -1.61 10.83
N ASN A 100 6.12 -0.77 9.82
CA ASN A 100 6.90 0.46 9.61
C ASN A 100 6.26 1.70 10.26
N GLY A 101 5.41 1.50 11.28
CA GLY A 101 4.66 2.58 11.92
C GLY A 101 3.36 2.92 11.18
N THR A 102 2.73 4.01 11.57
CA THR A 102 1.46 4.45 10.98
C THR A 102 1.64 4.84 9.50
N ILE A 103 0.54 4.97 8.76
CA ILE A 103 0.59 5.48 7.39
C ILE A 103 1.24 6.86 7.35
N PHE A 104 0.95 7.71 8.33
CA PHE A 104 1.49 9.06 8.43
C PHE A 104 3.01 9.05 8.63
N ASP A 105 3.52 8.25 9.58
CA ASP A 105 4.96 8.12 9.83
C ASP A 105 5.73 7.64 8.58
N GLN A 106 5.11 6.77 7.78
CA GLN A 106 5.70 6.27 6.54
C GLN A 106 5.71 7.33 5.44
N ILE A 107 4.66 8.16 5.35
CA ILE A 107 4.60 9.28 4.41
C ILE A 107 5.64 10.33 4.76
N GLU A 108 5.73 10.76 6.03
CA GLU A 108 6.71 11.76 6.47
C GLU A 108 8.14 11.31 6.18
N ARG A 109 8.47 10.04 6.47
CA ARG A 109 9.79 9.49 6.13
C ARG A 109 10.05 9.43 4.63
N ALA A 110 9.03 9.09 3.83
CA ALA A 110 9.16 9.07 2.37
C ALA A 110 9.38 10.48 1.80
N GLU A 111 8.69 11.48 2.33
CA GLU A 111 8.87 12.89 1.93
C GLU A 111 10.26 13.40 2.29
N ALA A 112 10.74 13.11 3.51
CA ALA A 112 12.09 13.46 3.94
C ALA A 112 13.15 12.82 3.04
N ALA A 113 13.01 11.53 2.72
CA ALA A 113 13.91 10.82 1.81
C ALA A 113 13.87 11.38 0.38
N ALA A 114 12.69 11.75 -0.11
CA ALA A 114 12.54 12.36 -1.43
C ALA A 114 13.21 13.74 -1.50
N LEU A 115 13.12 14.56 -0.45
CA LEU A 115 13.80 15.85 -0.38
C LEU A 115 15.32 15.67 -0.38
N GLN A 116 15.84 14.75 0.44
CA GLN A 116 17.27 14.42 0.47
C GLN A 116 17.78 13.95 -0.89
N ALA A 117 17.03 13.09 -1.58
CA ALA A 117 17.39 12.62 -2.91
C ALA A 117 17.43 13.76 -3.94
N ARG A 118 16.49 14.71 -3.85
CA ARG A 118 16.47 15.91 -4.71
C ARG A 118 17.68 16.81 -4.47
N ASP A 119 18.03 17.05 -3.22
CA ASP A 119 19.19 17.89 -2.85
C ASP A 119 20.51 17.24 -3.30
N ALA A 120 20.64 15.92 -3.17
CA ALA A 120 21.81 15.19 -3.65
C ALA A 120 21.99 15.24 -5.18
N LEU A 121 20.90 15.40 -5.93
CA LEU A 121 20.91 15.52 -7.38
C LEU A 121 21.15 16.97 -7.86
N GLN A 122 21.08 17.97 -6.97
CA GLN A 122 21.48 19.34 -7.31
C GLN A 122 23.01 19.47 -7.19
N PRO A 123 23.76 19.58 -8.29
CA PRO A 123 25.19 19.79 -8.19
C PRO A 123 25.48 21.14 -7.54
N ALA A 124 26.45 21.17 -6.63
CA ALA A 124 26.95 22.38 -5.95
C ALA A 124 27.49 23.50 -6.88
N GLY A 125 27.35 23.37 -8.21
CA GLY A 125 27.96 24.23 -9.22
C GLY A 125 27.08 25.36 -9.78
N ALA A 126 25.78 25.42 -9.48
CA ALA A 126 24.93 26.51 -10.01
C ALA A 126 25.17 27.87 -9.35
N ALA A 127 25.88 27.92 -8.21
CA ALA A 127 26.18 29.15 -7.47
C ALA A 127 27.53 29.79 -7.87
N ALA A 128 28.35 29.15 -8.70
CA ALA A 128 29.73 29.60 -8.99
C ALA A 128 29.90 30.40 -10.30
N LEU A 129 28.81 30.86 -10.92
CA LEU A 129 28.81 31.57 -12.21
C LEU A 129 28.13 32.95 -12.17
N ARG A 130 28.24 33.68 -11.06
CA ARG A 130 27.86 35.10 -10.99
C ARG A 130 29.04 35.97 -10.64
#